data_AF-A0A452UV28-F1
#
_entry.id   AF-A0A452UV28-F1
#
_cell.length_a   1.000
_cell.length_b   1.000
_cell.length_c   1.000
_cell.angle_alpha   90.00
_cell.angle_beta   90.00
_cell.angle_gamma   90.00
#
_symmetry.space_group_name_H-M   'P 1'
#
loop_
_entity.id
_entity.type
_entity.pdbx_description
1 polymer ?
#
loop_
_entity_poly.entity_id
_entity_poly.type
_entity_poly.pdbx_seq_one_letter_code
_entity_poly.pdbx_strand_id
1 'polypeptide(L)'
;LAAWNCERNAEPEPRSLSLGGHVDSPSIIVSRSTSSGETGIGKSTLMNTLFNTTFETEEASHHEECVRLRPQTYDLQESNVHLKLTIVDAVGFGDQINKDESYRPIVDYIDAQFENYLQEELKIRRSLFDYHDTRVHVCLYFITPTGHSLKSLDLVTMKKLDSKVNIIPIIAKADTISKSELHKFKIKIMGELVSNGVQIYQFPTDDEAVAEINAVMNAHLPFAVVGSTEEVKVGNKLVRARQYPWGVVQVENENHCDFVKLREMLIRVNMEDLREQTHSRHYELYRRCKLEEMGFQDSDGDSQPFSLQETYEAKRKEFLSELQRKEEEMRQMFVNKVKETELELKEKERELHEKFEHLKRVHQEEKRKVEEKRRELEEETNAFNRRKAAVEALQSQALHATSQQPLRKDKDKKK
;
A
#
# COMPACT_ATOMS: atom_id res chain seq x y z
N LEU A 1 34.06 71.91 21.47
CA LEU A 1 32.87 71.57 20.68
C LEU A 1 32.81 70.06 20.59
N ALA A 2 31.72 69.48 21.10
CA ALA A 2 31.55 68.07 21.44
C ALA A 2 31.17 67.18 20.25
N ALA A 3 31.51 65.89 20.32
CA ALA A 3 30.71 64.70 19.93
C ALA A 3 31.64 63.46 20.02
N TRP A 4 31.58 62.67 21.09
CA TRP A 4 30.83 61.39 21.18
C TRP A 4 31.35 60.27 20.27
N ASN A 5 32.01 59.27 20.86
CA ASN A 5 31.82 57.88 20.45
C ASN A 5 32.09 56.90 21.60
N CYS A 6 31.16 55.95 21.71
CA CYS A 6 30.93 55.02 22.80
C CYS A 6 31.77 53.74 22.60
N GLU A 7 32.65 53.42 23.54
CA GLU A 7 33.39 52.14 23.57
C GLU A 7 32.46 51.04 24.09
N ARG A 8 32.15 50.07 23.21
CA ARG A 8 31.48 48.81 23.55
C ARG A 8 32.53 47.78 23.94
N ASN A 9 32.35 47.18 25.12
CA ASN A 9 33.06 46.00 25.59
C ASN A 9 33.00 44.87 24.55
N ALA A 10 34.16 44.29 24.24
CA ALA A 10 34.31 43.10 23.41
C ALA A 10 34.10 41.84 24.25
N GLU A 11 33.13 41.01 23.87
CA GLU A 11 32.97 39.63 24.34
C GLU A 11 33.84 38.66 23.49
N PRO A 12 34.25 37.50 24.03
CA PRO A 12 35.15 36.58 23.34
C PRO A 12 34.43 35.83 22.21
N GLU A 13 35.06 35.76 21.03
CA GLU A 13 34.55 35.02 19.87
C GLU A 13 34.40 33.51 20.17
N PRO A 14 33.24 32.89 19.87
CA PRO A 14 33.14 31.44 19.83
C PRO A 14 33.73 30.92 18.50
N ARG A 15 34.57 29.89 18.63
CA ARG A 15 35.20 29.15 17.51
C ARG A 15 34.16 28.77 16.44
N SER A 16 34.44 29.11 15.20
CA SER A 16 33.74 28.59 14.04
C SER A 16 34.18 27.14 13.79
N LEU A 17 33.25 26.20 13.94
CA LEU A 17 33.38 24.87 13.34
C LEU A 17 32.79 24.93 11.94
N SER A 18 33.64 24.76 10.93
CA SER A 18 33.23 24.59 9.55
C SER A 18 32.70 23.16 9.34
N LEU A 19 31.42 22.94 9.62
CA LEU A 19 30.70 21.76 9.15
C LEU A 19 30.17 22.05 7.75
N GLY A 20 31.02 21.77 6.76
CA GLY A 20 30.58 21.59 5.38
C GLY A 20 30.09 20.15 5.23
N GLY A 21 28.78 19.97 5.06
CA GLY A 21 28.18 18.67 4.80
C GLY A 21 26.66 18.73 4.96
N HIS A 22 25.93 18.33 3.93
CA HIS A 22 24.50 18.06 4.00
C HIS A 22 24.30 16.95 5.04
N VAL A 23 23.57 17.22 6.12
CA VAL A 23 23.28 16.20 7.15
C VAL A 23 22.00 15.49 6.73
N ASP A 24 22.14 14.32 6.13
CA ASP A 24 21.00 13.52 5.69
C ASP A 24 20.18 12.98 6.89
N SER A 25 18.98 13.57 6.99
CA SER A 25 17.64 13.04 7.27
C SER A 25 17.44 11.87 8.24
N PRO A 26 17.00 12.09 9.50
CA PRO A 26 16.43 11.03 10.32
C PRO A 26 14.96 10.76 9.94
N SER A 27 14.67 9.59 9.39
CA SER A 27 13.30 9.02 9.36
C SER A 27 12.94 8.37 10.71
N ILE A 28 11.83 8.81 11.30
CA ILE A 28 11.26 8.31 12.56
C ILE A 28 9.99 7.53 12.22
N ILE A 29 9.96 6.24 12.53
CA ILE A 29 8.71 5.49 12.60
C ILE A 29 8.08 5.72 13.96
N VAL A 30 6.79 6.03 13.95
CA VAL A 30 5.97 5.97 15.15
C VAL A 30 5.06 4.75 15.04
N SER A 31 5.31 3.73 15.85
CA SER A 31 4.49 2.51 15.85
C SER A 31 3.70 2.33 17.14
N ARG A 32 2.56 1.66 17.00
CA ARG A 32 1.43 1.65 17.95
C ARG A 32 1.48 0.39 18.82
N SER A 33 0.97 0.50 20.04
CA SER A 33 0.48 -0.63 20.86
C SER A 33 -1.04 -0.44 21.03
N THR A 34 -1.86 -1.50 21.11
CA THR A 34 -3.34 -1.34 21.14
C THR A 34 -4.06 -1.96 22.30
N SER A 35 -5.00 -1.22 22.91
CA SER A 35 -6.24 -1.77 23.48
C SER A 35 -7.38 -1.39 22.54
N SER A 36 -8.38 -2.26 22.42
CA SER A 36 -9.63 -1.97 21.71
C SER A 36 -10.15 -0.58 22.09
N GLY A 37 -10.15 0.35 21.12
CA GLY A 37 -10.85 1.65 21.26
C GLY A 37 -10.16 2.94 20.80
N GLU A 38 -8.89 2.99 20.38
CA GLU A 38 -8.19 4.31 20.24
C GLU A 38 -7.32 4.51 18.98
N THR A 39 -7.92 4.96 17.87
CA THR A 39 -7.43 6.19 17.24
C THR A 39 -7.38 7.28 18.32
N GLY A 40 -6.24 7.96 18.49
CA GLY A 40 -6.12 9.04 19.49
C GLY A 40 -5.32 8.72 20.75
N ILE A 41 -4.35 7.80 20.70
CA ILE A 41 -3.37 7.59 21.79
C ILE A 41 -2.45 8.82 22.04
N GLY A 42 -2.48 9.81 21.13
CA GLY A 42 -1.72 11.06 21.25
C GLY A 42 -0.44 11.11 20.43
N LYS A 43 -0.31 10.30 19.36
CA LYS A 43 0.88 10.26 18.48
C LYS A 43 1.16 11.61 17.82
N SER A 44 0.17 12.13 17.08
CA SER A 44 0.25 13.43 16.40
C SER A 44 0.48 14.56 17.41
N THR A 45 -0.20 14.52 18.55
CA THR A 45 0.01 15.50 19.64
C THR A 45 1.44 15.43 20.17
N LEU A 46 1.99 14.24 20.44
CA LEU A 46 3.37 14.11 20.93
C LEU A 46 4.37 14.60 19.88
N MET A 47 4.18 14.26 18.60
CA MET A 47 5.06 14.74 17.53
C MET A 47 5.01 16.27 17.43
N ASN A 48 3.81 16.86 17.49
CA ASN A 48 3.65 18.32 17.49
C ASN A 48 4.34 18.97 18.69
N THR A 49 4.25 18.35 19.88
CA THR A 49 4.96 18.83 21.07
C THR A 49 6.48 18.67 20.92
N LEU A 50 6.96 17.55 20.38
CA LEU A 50 8.38 17.23 20.27
C LEU A 50 9.12 18.23 19.38
N PHE A 51 8.57 18.54 18.21
CA PHE A 51 9.17 19.44 17.23
C PHE A 51 8.67 20.89 17.33
N ASN A 52 7.74 21.17 18.25
CA ASN A 52 7.12 22.48 18.42
C ASN A 52 6.50 23.04 17.12
N THR A 53 5.96 22.14 16.29
CA THR A 53 5.34 22.43 14.99
C THR A 53 4.00 21.72 14.90
N THR A 54 3.05 22.27 14.14
CA THR A 54 1.78 21.60 13.88
C THR A 54 1.89 20.83 12.58
N PHE A 55 1.98 19.50 12.66
CA PHE A 55 1.95 18.64 11.48
C PHE A 55 0.50 18.42 11.05
N GLU A 56 0.18 18.74 9.79
CA GLU A 56 -1.13 18.45 9.21
C GLU A 56 -1.32 16.94 9.09
N THR A 57 -2.03 16.37 10.07
CA THR A 57 -2.32 14.94 10.15
C THR A 57 -3.82 14.76 10.25
N GLU A 58 -4.45 14.09 9.28
CA GLU A 58 -5.87 13.73 9.40
C GLU A 58 -6.07 12.67 10.48
N GLU A 59 -7.12 12.88 11.30
CA GLU A 59 -7.55 11.91 12.31
C GLU A 59 -8.03 10.62 11.63
N ALA A 60 -7.44 9.48 12.02
CA ALA A 60 -7.79 8.21 11.41
C ALA A 60 -9.12 7.64 11.94
N SER A 61 -9.88 6.97 11.08
CA SER A 61 -11.05 6.22 11.54
C SER A 61 -10.64 4.96 12.33
N HIS A 62 -11.48 4.55 13.29
CA HIS A 62 -11.33 3.28 14.01
C HIS A 62 -11.74 2.05 13.20
N HIS A 63 -12.28 2.23 11.99
CA HIS A 63 -12.86 1.17 11.16
C HIS A 63 -11.96 0.77 10.00
N GLU A 64 -10.64 0.87 10.18
CA GLU A 64 -9.68 0.55 9.13
C GLU A 64 -9.51 -0.96 8.99
N GLU A 65 -9.88 -1.48 7.80
CA GLU A 65 -9.84 -2.91 7.49
C GLU A 65 -8.41 -3.49 7.51
N CYS A 66 -7.39 -2.66 7.25
CA CYS A 66 -5.99 -3.05 7.22
C CYS A 66 -5.10 -1.96 7.83
N VAL A 67 -3.94 -2.36 8.34
CA VAL A 67 -2.89 -1.43 8.79
C VAL A 67 -2.26 -0.78 7.57
N ARG A 68 -2.23 0.56 7.52
CA ARG A 68 -1.57 1.33 6.47
C ARG A 68 -0.52 2.25 7.07
N LEU A 69 0.59 2.41 6.37
CA LEU A 69 1.63 3.36 6.73
C LEU A 69 1.53 4.62 5.91
N ARG A 70 1.53 5.78 6.58
CA ARG A 70 1.51 7.10 5.95
C ARG A 70 2.81 7.84 6.27
N PRO A 71 3.80 7.83 5.36
CA PRO A 71 5.00 8.65 5.49
C PRO A 71 4.67 10.11 5.14
N GLN A 72 5.11 11.05 5.99
CA GLN A 72 5.06 12.49 5.75
C GLN A 72 6.45 13.06 5.99
N THR A 73 6.95 13.85 5.04
CA THR A 73 8.29 14.45 5.14
C THR A 73 8.18 15.95 5.34
N TYR A 74 8.95 16.46 6.28
CA TYR A 74 8.98 17.85 6.70
C TYR A 74 10.41 18.36 6.70
N ASP A 75 10.63 19.52 6.11
CA ASP A 75 11.90 20.21 6.18
C ASP A 75 11.87 21.16 7.38
N LEU A 76 12.62 20.81 8.42
CA LEU A 76 12.78 21.58 9.65
C LEU A 76 14.12 22.30 9.65
N GLN A 77 14.20 23.43 10.32
CA GLN A 77 15.45 24.17 10.52
C GLN A 77 15.62 24.45 12.01
N GLU A 78 16.60 23.83 12.64
CA GLU A 78 16.90 24.02 14.06
C GLU A 78 18.37 24.46 14.21
N SER A 79 18.60 25.62 14.84
CA SER A 79 19.94 26.12 15.18
C SER A 79 20.95 26.15 14.01
N ASN A 80 20.52 26.58 12.82
CA ASN A 80 21.28 26.63 11.55
C ASN A 80 21.52 25.28 10.85
N VAL A 81 20.96 24.18 11.34
CA VAL A 81 20.99 22.88 10.66
C VAL A 81 19.65 22.65 9.96
N HIS A 82 19.71 22.28 8.68
CA HIS A 82 18.55 21.82 7.93
C HIS A 82 18.34 20.33 8.21
N LEU A 83 17.18 19.99 8.77
CA LEU A 83 16.79 18.64 9.13
C LEU A 83 15.59 18.22 8.30
N LYS A 84 15.76 17.26 7.40
CA LYS A 84 14.65 16.65 6.68
C LYS A 84 14.12 15.47 7.48
N LEU A 85 13.00 15.69 8.16
CA LEU A 85 12.37 14.72 9.05
C LEU A 85 11.26 13.99 8.30
N THR A 86 11.32 12.65 8.25
CA THR A 86 10.19 11.84 7.77
C THR A 86 9.52 11.15 8.95
N ILE A 87 8.25 11.44 9.17
CA ILE A 87 7.40 10.79 10.18
C ILE A 87 6.53 9.77 9.46
N VAL A 88 6.57 8.51 9.91
CA VAL A 88 5.71 7.46 9.37
C VAL A 88 4.72 7.04 10.43
N ASP A 89 3.43 7.24 10.13
CA ASP A 89 2.33 6.86 11.03
C ASP A 89 1.72 5.51 10.61
N ALA A 90 1.65 4.58 11.57
CA ALA A 90 0.96 3.29 11.42
C ALA A 90 -0.54 3.45 11.74
N VAL A 91 -1.32 3.77 10.71
CA VAL A 91 -2.77 3.95 10.77
C VAL A 91 -3.46 2.59 10.83
N GLY A 92 -4.47 2.45 11.70
CA GLY A 92 -5.28 1.23 11.80
C GLY A 92 -4.60 0.07 12.55
N PHE A 93 -3.37 0.22 13.06
CA PHE A 93 -2.68 -0.89 13.73
C PHE A 93 -3.44 -1.40 14.97
N GLY A 94 -3.96 -2.62 14.94
CA GLY A 94 -4.62 -3.27 16.09
C GLY A 94 -6.11 -2.93 16.28
N ASP A 95 -6.73 -2.26 15.29
CA ASP A 95 -8.19 -2.10 15.18
C ASP A 95 -8.87 -3.34 14.61
N GLN A 96 -8.14 -4.20 13.91
CA GLN A 96 -8.66 -5.41 13.30
C GLN A 96 -9.09 -6.45 14.35
N ILE A 97 -10.12 -7.23 14.03
CA ILE A 97 -10.55 -8.37 14.85
C ILE A 97 -9.47 -9.45 14.89
N ASN A 98 -8.88 -9.76 13.72
CA ASN A 98 -7.71 -10.63 13.61
C ASN A 98 -6.44 -9.79 13.68
N LYS A 99 -5.62 -10.03 14.70
CA LYS A 99 -4.43 -9.22 15.04
C LYS A 99 -3.11 -9.96 14.81
N ASP A 100 -3.16 -11.20 14.32
CA ASP A 100 -2.00 -12.08 14.24
C ASP A 100 -0.92 -11.56 13.28
N GLU A 101 -1.32 -10.78 12.28
CA GLU A 101 -0.43 -10.28 11.22
C GLU A 101 -0.39 -8.75 11.12
N SER A 102 -0.85 -8.03 12.15
CA SER A 102 -0.87 -6.56 12.15
C SER A 102 0.53 -5.94 12.04
N TYR A 103 1.59 -6.67 12.38
CA TYR A 103 2.98 -6.21 12.24
C TYR A 103 3.52 -6.30 10.80
N ARG A 104 2.91 -7.12 9.92
CA ARG A 104 3.43 -7.36 8.56
C ARG A 104 3.58 -6.08 7.75
N PRO A 105 2.57 -5.20 7.63
CA PRO A 105 2.73 -3.97 6.85
C PRO A 105 3.84 -3.05 7.39
N ILE A 106 4.11 -3.10 8.69
CA ILE A 106 5.19 -2.34 9.33
C ILE A 106 6.56 -2.91 8.93
N VAL A 107 6.71 -4.23 9.04
CA VAL A 107 7.93 -4.95 8.65
C VAL A 107 8.20 -4.79 7.16
N ASP A 108 7.18 -4.97 6.32
CA ASP A 108 7.28 -4.88 4.86
C ASP A 108 7.75 -3.49 4.42
N TYR A 109 7.26 -2.44 5.10
CA TYR A 109 7.72 -1.08 4.81
C TYR A 109 9.17 -0.85 5.21
N ILE A 110 9.59 -1.31 6.40
CA ILE A 110 10.99 -1.21 6.86
C ILE A 110 11.91 -1.95 5.89
N ASP A 111 11.53 -3.17 5.52
CA ASP A 111 12.28 -4.00 4.57
C ASP A 111 12.33 -3.37 3.18
N ALA A 112 11.25 -2.72 2.73
CA ALA A 112 11.26 -1.97 1.48
C ALA A 112 12.25 -0.78 1.51
N GLN A 113 12.40 -0.11 2.66
CA GLN A 113 13.39 0.96 2.79
C GLN A 113 14.82 0.40 2.76
N PHE A 114 15.06 -0.73 3.42
CA PHE A 114 16.35 -1.40 3.35
C PHE A 114 16.67 -1.92 1.94
N GLU A 115 15.69 -2.48 1.25
CA GLU A 115 15.84 -2.92 -0.14
C GLU A 115 16.15 -1.75 -1.06
N ASN A 116 15.45 -0.61 -0.93
CA ASN A 116 15.73 0.58 -1.74
C ASN A 116 17.16 1.09 -1.55
N TYR A 117 17.64 1.09 -0.31
CA TYR A 117 19.02 1.50 0.01
C TYR A 117 20.04 0.48 -0.54
N LEU A 118 19.76 -0.82 -0.38
CA LEU A 118 20.59 -1.88 -0.93
C LEU A 118 20.69 -1.77 -2.45
N GLN A 119 19.57 -1.61 -3.15
CA GLN A 119 19.55 -1.44 -4.61
C GLN A 119 20.39 -0.26 -5.08
N GLU A 120 20.46 0.83 -4.31
CA GLU A 120 21.38 1.95 -4.61
C GLU A 120 22.85 1.57 -4.39
N GLU A 121 23.16 0.86 -3.30
CA GLU A 121 24.51 0.36 -3.01
C GLU A 121 25.02 -0.58 -4.12
N LEU A 122 24.14 -1.39 -4.72
CA LEU A 122 24.47 -2.36 -5.76
C LEU A 122 24.61 -1.75 -7.17
N LYS A 123 24.32 -0.45 -7.35
CA LYS A 123 24.51 0.23 -8.65
C LYS A 123 25.99 0.43 -8.97
N ILE A 124 26.37 0.15 -10.21
CA ILE A 124 27.74 0.37 -10.72
C ILE A 124 28.14 1.86 -10.65
N ARG A 125 27.20 2.77 -10.95
CA ARG A 125 27.35 4.22 -10.76
C ARG A 125 26.53 4.66 -9.55
N ARG A 126 27.07 4.42 -8.37
CA ARG A 126 26.46 4.80 -7.10
C ARG A 126 26.61 6.30 -6.82
N SER A 127 25.53 6.95 -6.39
CA SER A 127 25.58 8.29 -5.79
C SER A 127 25.03 8.24 -4.36
N LEU A 128 25.78 7.60 -3.46
CA LEU A 128 25.37 7.44 -2.06
C LEU A 128 25.29 8.77 -1.28
N PHE A 129 26.03 9.78 -1.73
CA PHE A 129 26.09 11.09 -1.10
C PHE A 129 24.91 12.00 -1.48
N ASP A 130 24.27 11.77 -2.64
CA ASP A 130 23.04 12.47 -3.04
C ASP A 130 21.79 11.63 -2.76
N TYR A 131 21.96 10.39 -2.31
CA TYR A 131 20.85 9.47 -2.09
C TYR A 131 20.13 9.83 -0.81
N HIS A 132 18.82 10.07 -0.93
CA HIS A 132 17.99 10.35 0.22
C HIS A 132 17.78 9.08 1.04
N ASP A 133 18.37 9.03 2.24
CA ASP A 133 18.16 7.93 3.16
C ASP A 133 16.72 7.92 3.69
N THR A 134 15.95 6.90 3.29
CA THR A 134 14.57 6.67 3.76
C THR A 134 14.49 5.59 4.83
N ARG A 135 15.62 5.04 5.29
CA ARG A 135 15.65 3.99 6.30
C ARG A 135 15.15 4.50 7.63
N VAL A 136 14.58 3.58 8.39
CA VAL A 136 13.95 3.90 9.67
C VAL A 136 15.01 3.88 10.76
N HIS A 137 15.27 5.04 11.35
CA HIS A 137 16.31 5.17 12.38
C HIS A 137 15.79 4.79 13.76
N VAL A 138 14.52 5.05 14.02
CA VAL A 138 13.93 4.88 15.34
C VAL A 138 12.45 4.55 15.25
N CYS A 139 12.00 3.66 16.13
CA CYS A 139 10.61 3.27 16.30
C CYS A 139 10.12 3.66 17.70
N LEU A 140 9.33 4.72 17.79
CA LEU A 140 8.65 5.08 19.03
C LEU A 140 7.44 4.17 19.23
N TYR A 141 7.51 3.28 20.21
CA TYR A 141 6.47 2.28 20.48
C TYR A 141 5.54 2.73 21.60
N PHE A 142 4.33 3.17 21.26
CA PHE A 142 3.37 3.77 22.20
C PHE A 142 2.61 2.72 22.99
N ILE A 143 3.05 2.42 24.22
CA ILE A 143 2.39 1.56 25.21
C ILE A 143 1.19 2.28 25.83
N THR A 144 0.01 1.65 25.77
CA THR A 144 -1.19 2.17 26.42
C THR A 144 -1.08 2.11 27.95
N PRO A 145 -1.53 3.15 28.68
CA PRO A 145 -1.42 3.21 30.14
C PRO A 145 -2.49 2.36 30.85
N THR A 146 -2.40 1.03 30.76
CA THR A 146 -3.36 0.11 31.41
C THR A 146 -3.06 -0.12 32.90
N GLY A 147 -1.82 0.12 33.35
CA GLY A 147 -1.37 -0.14 34.73
C GLY A 147 -1.13 -1.61 35.08
N HIS A 148 -1.32 -2.53 34.12
CA HIS A 148 -1.16 -3.97 34.33
C HIS A 148 0.16 -4.49 33.74
N SER A 149 0.08 -5.26 32.66
CA SER A 149 1.17 -5.85 31.90
C SER A 149 1.13 -5.35 30.46
N LEU A 150 2.18 -5.69 29.71
CA LEU A 150 2.25 -5.51 28.28
C LEU A 150 1.21 -6.43 27.60
N LYS A 151 0.63 -5.99 26.48
CA LYS A 151 -0.32 -6.82 25.76
C LYS A 151 0.40 -7.82 24.88
N SER A 152 -0.24 -8.97 24.64
CA SER A 152 0.31 -10.02 23.79
C SER A 152 0.63 -9.53 22.38
N LEU A 153 -0.23 -8.68 21.80
CA LEU A 153 0.03 -8.07 20.49
C LEU A 153 1.29 -7.21 20.50
N ASP A 154 1.49 -6.44 21.57
CA ASP A 154 2.62 -5.54 21.69
C ASP A 154 3.93 -6.32 21.79
N LEU A 155 3.89 -7.40 22.55
CA LEU A 155 5.00 -8.33 22.71
C LEU A 155 5.38 -9.00 21.38
N VAL A 156 4.40 -9.55 20.65
CA VAL A 156 4.62 -10.19 19.35
C VAL A 156 5.19 -9.18 18.35
N THR A 157 4.64 -7.96 18.33
CA THR A 157 5.06 -6.92 17.38
C THR A 157 6.48 -6.44 17.69
N MET A 158 6.78 -6.10 18.93
CA MET A 158 8.14 -5.69 19.31
C MET A 158 9.16 -6.80 19.06
N LYS A 159 8.79 -8.06 19.29
CA LYS A 159 9.67 -9.20 19.00
C LYS A 159 9.96 -9.42 17.52
N LYS A 160 9.11 -8.91 16.62
CA LYS A 160 9.35 -8.94 15.17
C LYS A 160 10.12 -7.71 14.67
N LEU A 161 10.05 -6.60 15.41
CA LEU A 161 10.70 -5.34 15.07
C LEU A 161 12.10 -5.21 15.68
N ASP A 162 12.40 -5.93 16.77
CA ASP A 162 13.64 -5.77 17.57
C ASP A 162 14.92 -5.97 16.75
N SER A 163 14.91 -6.85 15.75
CA SER A 163 16.04 -7.09 14.87
C SER A 163 16.14 -6.10 13.70
N LYS A 164 15.09 -5.32 13.43
CA LYS A 164 14.98 -4.48 12.22
C LYS A 164 15.10 -2.98 12.50
N VAL A 165 14.81 -2.53 13.71
CA VAL A 165 14.74 -1.10 14.03
C VAL A 165 14.99 -0.85 15.52
N ASN A 166 15.57 0.29 15.84
CA ASN A 166 15.77 0.76 17.21
C ASN A 166 14.43 1.08 17.89
N ILE A 167 13.96 0.19 18.76
CA ILE A 167 12.68 0.36 19.47
C ILE A 167 12.86 1.17 20.75
N ILE A 168 12.08 2.22 20.91
CA ILE A 168 11.98 3.01 22.15
C ILE A 168 10.56 2.87 22.70
N PRO A 169 10.37 2.12 23.79
CA PRO A 169 9.06 1.98 24.41
C PRO A 169 8.69 3.25 25.19
N ILE A 170 7.50 3.78 24.93
CA ILE A 170 6.97 4.97 25.60
C ILE A 170 5.56 4.70 26.14
N ILE A 171 5.31 5.09 27.39
CA ILE A 171 3.98 5.02 28.00
C ILE A 171 3.24 6.29 27.62
N ALA A 172 2.19 6.14 26.81
CA ALA A 172 1.36 7.23 26.35
C ALA A 172 0.40 7.70 27.45
N LYS A 173 -0.08 8.96 27.33
CA LYS A 173 -1.05 9.57 28.26
C LYS A 173 -0.71 9.26 29.73
N ALA A 174 0.56 9.45 30.12
CA ALA A 174 1.05 9.08 31.44
C ALA A 174 0.36 9.84 32.59
N ASP A 175 -0.32 10.95 32.27
CA ASP A 175 -1.18 11.72 33.15
C ASP A 175 -2.41 10.95 33.68
N THR A 176 -2.73 9.78 33.11
CA THR A 176 -3.83 8.92 33.60
C THR A 176 -3.40 7.95 34.71
N ILE A 177 -2.10 7.80 34.98
CA ILE A 177 -1.56 6.85 35.96
C ILE A 177 -0.92 7.62 37.13
N SER A 178 -1.14 7.17 38.36
CA SER A 178 -0.46 7.75 39.52
C SER A 178 1.05 7.39 39.54
N LYS A 179 1.88 8.22 40.19
CA LYS A 179 3.34 7.98 40.23
C LYS A 179 3.74 6.61 40.82
N SER A 180 3.00 6.14 41.82
CA SER A 180 3.26 4.84 42.48
C SER A 180 2.88 3.66 41.58
N GLU A 181 1.79 3.77 40.82
CA GLU A 181 1.39 2.78 39.82
C GLU A 181 2.32 2.80 38.61
N LEU A 182 2.73 3.98 38.15
CA LEU A 182 3.67 4.15 37.05
C LEU A 182 5.00 3.46 37.33
N HIS A 183 5.54 3.61 38.54
CA HIS A 183 6.78 2.93 38.95
C HIS A 183 6.63 1.41 38.88
N LYS A 184 5.53 0.85 39.41
CA LYS A 184 5.26 -0.59 39.33
C LYS A 184 5.06 -1.05 37.89
N PHE A 185 4.41 -0.24 37.07
CA PHE A 185 4.13 -0.53 35.67
C PHE A 185 5.41 -0.56 34.82
N LYS A 186 6.32 0.40 35.01
CA LYS A 186 7.64 0.41 34.35
C LYS A 186 8.42 -0.88 34.65
N ILE A 187 8.49 -1.28 35.92
CA ILE A 187 9.20 -2.51 36.33
C ILE A 187 8.58 -3.75 35.66
N LYS A 188 7.24 -3.85 35.60
CA LYS A 188 6.57 -4.98 34.95
C LYS A 188 6.85 -5.01 33.44
N ILE A 189 6.72 -3.89 32.74
CA ILE A 189 7.02 -3.81 31.30
C ILE A 189 8.45 -4.25 31.03
N MET A 190 9.42 -3.69 31.77
CA MET A 190 10.83 -4.05 31.59
C MET A 190 11.10 -5.53 31.90
N GLY A 191 10.47 -6.07 32.95
CA GLY A 191 10.55 -7.49 33.28
C GLY A 191 10.00 -8.40 32.17
N GLU A 192 8.89 -8.01 31.53
CA GLU A 192 8.30 -8.77 30.42
C GLU A 192 9.12 -8.67 29.13
N LEU A 193 9.71 -7.51 28.83
CA LEU A 193 10.61 -7.35 27.68
C LEU A 193 11.85 -8.24 27.83
N VAL A 194 12.45 -8.27 29.03
CA VAL A 194 13.63 -9.10 29.31
C VAL A 194 13.29 -10.59 29.29
N SER A 195 12.17 -11.00 29.91
CA SER A 195 11.79 -12.43 29.97
C SER A 195 11.49 -13.04 28.61
N ASN A 196 11.02 -12.22 27.66
CA ASN A 196 10.76 -12.63 26.27
C ASN A 196 11.93 -12.35 25.32
N GLY A 197 13.04 -11.80 25.83
CA GLY A 197 14.25 -11.50 25.06
C GLY A 197 14.00 -10.49 23.94
N VAL A 198 13.14 -9.49 24.16
CA VAL A 198 12.91 -8.39 23.21
C VAL A 198 14.05 -7.38 23.36
N GLN A 199 14.75 -7.11 22.25
CA GLN A 199 15.85 -6.14 22.25
C GLN A 199 15.29 -4.73 22.00
N ILE A 200 15.34 -3.89 23.03
CA ILE A 200 15.04 -2.45 22.90
C ILE A 200 16.33 -1.67 22.71
N TYR A 201 16.22 -0.46 22.17
CA TYR A 201 17.35 0.45 22.07
C TYR A 201 17.85 0.84 23.46
N GLN A 202 19.16 0.74 23.66
CA GLN A 202 19.86 1.16 24.87
C GLN A 202 20.93 2.17 24.46
N PHE A 203 21.04 3.25 25.23
CA PHE A 203 22.04 4.27 24.95
C PHE A 203 23.45 3.74 25.15
N PRO A 204 24.39 4.09 24.25
CA PRO A 204 25.79 3.74 24.42
C PRO A 204 26.34 4.40 25.69
N THR A 205 26.99 3.61 26.53
CA THR A 205 27.71 4.09 27.73
C THR A 205 29.22 4.04 27.54
N ASP A 206 29.68 3.89 26.30
CA ASP A 206 31.09 3.68 25.97
C ASP A 206 31.90 4.98 26.06
N ASP A 207 31.26 6.13 25.80
CA ASP A 207 31.89 7.45 25.92
C ASP A 207 31.73 7.98 27.35
N GLU A 208 32.85 8.08 28.06
CA GLU A 208 32.96 8.53 29.46
C GLU A 208 32.36 9.94 29.67
N ALA A 209 32.31 10.80 28.65
CA ALA A 209 31.74 12.14 28.74
C ALA A 209 30.21 12.16 28.83
N VAL A 210 29.54 11.15 28.26
CA VAL A 210 28.06 11.06 28.20
C VAL A 210 27.51 9.79 28.87
N ALA A 211 28.38 8.90 29.36
CA ALA A 211 28.01 7.64 29.99
C ALA A 211 27.09 7.81 31.19
N GLU A 212 27.35 8.80 32.05
CA GLU A 212 26.52 9.05 33.24
C GLU A 212 25.10 9.50 32.85
N ILE A 213 24.99 10.40 31.87
CA ILE A 213 23.71 10.89 31.36
C ILE A 213 22.95 9.74 30.69
N ASN A 214 23.62 8.96 29.85
CA ASN A 214 23.02 7.84 29.11
C ASN A 214 22.57 6.71 30.05
N ALA A 215 23.32 6.42 31.12
CA ALA A 215 22.91 5.48 32.15
C ALA A 215 21.62 5.93 32.87
N VAL A 216 21.51 7.22 33.19
CA VAL A 216 20.30 7.80 33.78
C VAL A 216 19.13 7.72 32.79
N MET A 217 19.35 8.01 31.51
CA MET A 217 18.30 7.91 30.48
C MET A 217 17.82 6.47 30.29
N ASN A 218 18.74 5.50 30.25
CA ASN A 218 18.42 4.07 30.19
C ASN A 218 17.55 3.62 31.39
N ALA A 219 17.84 4.14 32.59
CA ALA A 219 17.07 3.82 33.79
C ALA A 219 15.62 4.37 33.77
N HIS A 220 15.33 5.36 32.92
CA HIS A 220 14.00 5.94 32.80
C HIS A 220 13.11 5.22 31.79
N LEU A 221 13.65 4.27 31.01
CA LEU A 221 12.88 3.46 30.07
C LEU A 221 11.91 2.52 30.81
N PRO A 222 10.67 2.38 30.33
CA PRO A 222 10.02 3.15 29.25
C PRO A 222 9.64 4.58 29.68
N PHE A 223 9.77 5.57 28.77
CA PHE A 223 9.48 6.98 29.09
C PHE A 223 7.99 7.22 29.28
N ALA A 224 7.62 7.90 30.36
CA ALA A 224 6.23 8.25 30.65
C ALA A 224 5.91 9.65 30.10
N VAL A 225 5.19 9.72 28.97
CA VAL A 225 5.03 10.96 28.22
C VAL A 225 3.60 11.49 28.20
N VAL A 226 3.50 12.81 28.15
CA VAL A 226 2.25 13.56 28.01
C VAL A 226 2.46 14.57 26.89
N GLY A 227 1.59 14.58 25.89
CA GLY A 227 1.61 15.56 24.80
C GLY A 227 0.53 16.62 24.99
N SER A 228 0.84 17.87 24.67
CA SER A 228 -0.14 18.96 24.58
C SER A 228 0.31 20.00 23.56
N THR A 229 -0.64 20.50 22.78
CA THR A 229 -0.47 21.68 21.91
C THR A 229 -1.05 22.95 22.54
N GLU A 230 -1.80 22.82 23.63
CA GLU A 230 -2.42 23.95 24.31
C GLU A 230 -1.43 24.61 25.27
N GLU A 231 -1.35 25.94 25.21
CA GLU A 231 -0.54 26.74 26.13
C GLU A 231 -1.43 27.32 27.24
N VAL A 232 -1.06 27.03 28.48
CA VAL A 232 -1.75 27.55 29.66
C VAL A 232 -0.80 28.47 30.41
N LYS A 233 -1.33 29.61 30.87
CA LYS A 233 -0.57 30.55 31.70
C LYS A 233 -0.46 29.99 33.12
N VAL A 234 0.72 29.50 33.49
CA VAL A 234 1.03 29.10 34.87
C VAL A 234 2.00 30.10 35.48
N GLY A 235 1.49 30.95 36.37
CA GLY A 235 2.23 32.09 36.89
C GLY A 235 2.47 33.15 35.81
N ASN A 236 3.74 33.47 35.53
CA ASN A 236 4.14 34.48 34.55
C ASN A 236 4.63 33.91 33.21
N LYS A 237 4.59 32.59 33.01
CA LYS A 237 5.05 31.92 31.78
C LYS A 237 3.89 31.21 31.10
N LEU A 238 3.85 31.28 29.77
CA LEU A 238 3.04 30.40 28.94
C LEU A 238 3.80 29.08 28.79
N VAL A 239 3.16 27.99 29.19
CA VAL A 239 3.75 26.65 29.13
C VAL A 239 2.76 25.69 28.50
N ARG A 240 3.27 24.77 27.68
CA ARG A 240 2.46 23.69 27.10
C ARG A 240 1.99 22.78 28.22
N ALA A 241 0.67 22.65 28.37
CA ALA A 241 0.08 21.95 29.48
C ALA A 241 -1.28 21.37 29.12
N ARG A 242 -1.74 20.39 29.91
CA ARG A 242 -3.12 19.89 29.86
C ARG A 242 -3.87 20.41 31.07
N GLN A 243 -4.99 21.09 30.83
CA GLN A 243 -5.82 21.65 31.88
C GLN A 243 -6.94 20.68 32.26
N TYR A 244 -7.00 20.33 33.53
CA TYR A 244 -8.05 19.54 34.14
C TYR A 244 -8.78 20.36 35.21
N PRO A 245 -10.02 19.99 35.59
CA PRO A 245 -10.74 20.66 36.68
C PRO A 245 -9.98 20.64 38.02
N TRP A 246 -9.13 19.63 38.24
CA TRP A 246 -8.35 19.44 39.47
C TRP A 246 -6.91 19.98 39.40
N GLY A 247 -6.44 20.46 38.24
CA GLY A 247 -5.07 20.95 38.12
C GLY A 247 -4.55 21.04 36.70
N VAL A 248 -3.29 21.48 36.56
CA VAL A 248 -2.64 21.69 35.27
C VAL A 248 -1.40 20.81 35.17
N VAL A 249 -1.37 19.92 34.19
CA VAL A 249 -0.23 19.03 33.92
C VAL A 249 0.68 19.72 32.91
N GLN A 250 1.77 20.31 33.40
CA GLN A 250 2.83 20.89 32.57
C GLN A 250 3.63 19.79 31.86
N VAL A 251 3.79 19.91 30.54
CA VAL A 251 4.49 18.91 29.71
C VAL A 251 6.02 19.03 29.83
N GLU A 252 6.56 20.23 30.01
CA GLU A 252 8.01 20.44 30.15
C GLU A 252 8.52 20.30 31.60
N ASN A 253 7.67 19.84 32.52
CA ASN A 253 8.05 19.66 33.92
C ASN A 253 8.41 18.20 34.20
N GLU A 254 9.68 17.96 34.55
CA GLU A 254 10.21 16.61 34.84
C GLU A 254 9.54 15.92 36.02
N ASN A 255 8.91 16.68 36.93
CA ASN A 255 8.15 16.09 38.03
C ASN A 255 6.79 15.54 37.58
N HIS A 256 6.29 15.95 36.41
CA HIS A 256 5.00 15.52 35.88
C HIS A 256 5.15 14.41 34.84
N CYS A 257 6.12 14.53 33.93
CA CYS A 257 6.37 13.53 32.90
C CYS A 257 7.84 13.53 32.44
N ASP A 258 8.23 12.47 31.75
CA ASP A 258 9.57 12.27 31.21
C ASP A 258 9.73 12.87 29.79
N PHE A 259 8.87 13.81 29.39
CA PHE A 259 8.90 14.38 28.03
C PHE A 259 10.23 15.09 27.72
N VAL A 260 10.77 15.84 28.68
CA VAL A 260 12.07 16.52 28.52
C VAL A 260 13.18 15.50 28.23
N LYS A 261 13.20 14.39 28.96
CA LYS A 261 14.16 13.30 28.77
C LYS A 261 14.03 12.66 27.39
N LEU A 262 12.81 12.40 26.92
CA LEU A 262 12.56 11.89 25.57
C LEU A 262 13.05 12.87 24.48
N ARG A 263 12.80 14.17 24.66
CA ARG A 263 13.22 15.21 23.71
C ARG A 263 14.74 15.31 23.63
N GLU A 264 15.42 15.31 24.76
CA GLU A 264 16.88 15.34 24.82
C GLU A 264 17.50 14.07 24.23
N MET A 265 16.89 12.91 24.47
CA MET A 265 17.24 11.65 23.83
C MET A 265 17.20 11.76 22.31
N LEU A 266 16.08 12.22 21.75
CA LEU A 266 15.82 12.10 20.32
C LEU A 266 16.50 13.18 19.50
N ILE A 267 16.62 14.41 20.00
CA ILE A 267 17.03 15.56 19.16
C ILE A 267 18.47 15.98 19.44
N ARG A 268 18.94 15.95 20.70
CA ARG A 268 20.21 16.61 21.07
C ARG A 268 21.45 15.73 20.96
N VAL A 269 21.36 14.45 21.36
CA VAL A 269 22.56 13.65 21.63
C VAL A 269 22.65 12.40 20.74
N ASN A 270 21.53 11.74 20.42
CA ASN A 270 21.57 10.36 19.94
C ASN A 270 21.04 10.15 18.51
N MET A 271 20.74 11.20 17.73
CA MET A 271 20.31 10.99 16.34
C MET A 271 21.39 10.31 15.49
N GLU A 272 22.64 10.70 15.69
CA GLU A 272 23.78 10.12 14.96
C GLU A 272 23.98 8.66 15.35
N ASP A 273 23.90 8.33 16.65
CA ASP A 273 24.00 6.95 17.13
C ASP A 273 22.83 6.08 16.64
N LEU A 274 21.60 6.58 16.68
CA LEU A 274 20.44 5.87 16.13
C LEU A 274 20.64 5.56 14.64
N ARG A 275 21.21 6.50 13.87
CA ARG A 275 21.54 6.29 12.46
C ARG A 275 22.64 5.26 12.27
N GLU A 276 23.70 5.34 13.06
CA GLU A 276 24.82 4.40 13.03
C GLU A 276 24.37 2.98 13.39
N GLN A 277 23.55 2.80 14.42
CA GLN A 277 22.97 1.50 14.80
C GLN A 277 22.05 0.95 13.69
N THR A 278 21.24 1.80 13.07
CA THR A 278 20.42 1.38 11.93
C THR A 278 21.28 0.90 10.77
N HIS A 279 22.40 1.57 10.48
CA HIS A 279 23.29 1.17 9.40
C HIS A 279 24.10 -0.09 9.75
N SER A 280 24.88 -0.06 10.82
CA SER A 280 25.86 -1.08 11.20
C SER A 280 25.26 -2.40 11.70
N ARG A 281 24.04 -2.36 12.25
CA ARG A 281 23.38 -3.53 12.84
C ARG A 281 22.16 -3.97 12.06
N HIS A 282 21.16 -3.10 11.94
CA HIS A 282 19.86 -3.48 11.38
C HIS A 282 19.92 -3.68 9.86
N TYR A 283 20.51 -2.71 9.15
CA TYR A 283 20.69 -2.78 7.71
C TYR A 283 21.70 -3.86 7.32
N GLU A 284 22.84 -3.98 8.01
CA GLU A 284 23.81 -5.05 7.73
C GLU A 284 23.22 -6.47 7.94
N LEU A 285 22.38 -6.66 8.96
CA LEU A 285 21.67 -7.93 9.14
C LEU A 285 20.77 -8.24 7.94
N TYR A 286 19.99 -7.25 7.48
CA TYR A 286 19.13 -7.38 6.30
C TYR A 286 19.95 -7.65 5.04
N ARG A 287 21.02 -6.87 4.83
CA ARG A 287 21.95 -6.96 3.70
C ARG A 287 22.58 -8.35 3.62
N ARG A 288 23.10 -8.89 4.72
CA ARG A 288 23.66 -10.24 4.77
C ARG A 288 22.63 -11.28 4.34
N CYS A 289 21.44 -11.27 4.94
CA CYS A 289 20.38 -12.21 4.57
C CYS A 289 19.97 -12.11 3.10
N LYS A 290 19.90 -10.88 2.55
CA LYS A 290 19.56 -10.66 1.14
C LYS A 290 20.66 -11.10 0.19
N LEU A 291 21.92 -10.84 0.50
CA LEU A 291 23.05 -11.31 -0.31
C LEU A 291 23.14 -12.84 -0.30
N GLU A 292 22.96 -13.48 0.86
CA GLU A 292 22.89 -14.94 0.95
C GLU A 292 21.74 -15.51 0.09
N GLU A 293 20.54 -14.91 0.16
CA GLU A 293 19.39 -15.29 -0.67
C GLU A 293 19.66 -15.07 -2.17
N MET A 294 20.41 -14.03 -2.51
CA MET A 294 20.90 -13.78 -3.87
C MET A 294 22.02 -14.74 -4.29
N GLY A 295 22.44 -15.68 -3.45
CA GLY A 295 23.43 -16.73 -3.78
C GLY A 295 24.88 -16.36 -3.49
N PHE A 296 25.12 -15.28 -2.76
CA PHE A 296 26.45 -14.91 -2.26
C PHE A 296 26.68 -15.64 -0.93
N GLN A 297 27.20 -16.87 -0.97
CA GLN A 297 27.74 -17.53 0.23
C GLN A 297 29.21 -17.17 0.38
N ASP A 298 29.60 -16.68 1.55
CA ASP A 298 31.00 -16.64 1.97
C ASP A 298 31.50 -18.09 2.00
N SER A 299 32.23 -18.48 0.96
CA SER A 299 32.89 -19.78 0.93
C SER A 299 34.09 -19.69 1.86
N ASP A 300 34.01 -20.37 3.00
CA ASP A 300 35.12 -20.48 3.95
C ASP A 300 36.41 -20.90 3.23
N GLY A 301 37.40 -20.01 3.24
CA GLY A 301 38.78 -20.40 3.55
C GLY A 301 39.81 -20.49 2.44
N ASP A 302 39.50 -20.65 1.14
CA ASP A 302 40.61 -20.79 0.16
C ASP A 302 40.26 -20.53 -1.32
N SER A 303 39.34 -19.62 -1.62
CA SER A 303 39.11 -19.19 -3.01
C SER A 303 39.32 -17.69 -3.11
N GLN A 304 40.09 -17.28 -4.12
CA GLN A 304 40.41 -15.88 -4.43
C GLN A 304 39.19 -14.97 -4.29
N PRO A 305 39.36 -13.68 -3.93
CA PRO A 305 38.26 -12.75 -3.76
C PRO A 305 37.36 -12.81 -4.99
N PHE A 306 36.22 -13.47 -4.84
CA PHE A 306 35.26 -13.68 -5.92
C PHE A 306 34.75 -12.28 -6.27
N SER A 307 35.03 -11.82 -7.48
CA SER A 307 34.75 -10.45 -7.88
C SER A 307 33.24 -10.23 -7.78
N LEU A 308 32.82 -9.41 -6.81
CA LEU A 308 31.43 -8.93 -6.66
C LEU A 308 30.83 -8.57 -8.02
N GLN A 309 31.64 -7.95 -8.89
CA GLN A 309 31.26 -7.51 -10.22
C GLN A 309 30.88 -8.64 -11.19
N GLU A 310 31.58 -9.78 -11.18
CA GLU A 310 31.25 -10.91 -12.06
C GLU A 310 29.96 -11.61 -11.65
N THR A 311 29.70 -11.69 -10.35
CA THR A 311 28.45 -12.26 -9.81
C THR A 311 27.26 -11.35 -10.12
N TYR A 312 27.44 -10.02 -10.05
CA TYR A 312 26.43 -9.04 -10.49
C TYR A 312 26.12 -9.16 -11.98
N GLU A 313 27.15 -9.30 -12.82
CA GLU A 313 26.98 -9.50 -14.25
C GLU A 313 26.29 -10.83 -14.56
N ALA A 314 26.64 -11.90 -13.84
CA ALA A 314 26.00 -13.21 -13.98
C ALA A 314 24.52 -13.18 -13.58
N LYS A 315 24.19 -12.67 -12.40
CA LYS A 315 22.80 -12.54 -11.90
C LYS A 315 21.95 -11.60 -12.75
N ARG A 316 22.52 -10.48 -13.21
CA ARG A 316 21.83 -9.57 -14.13
C ARG A 316 21.55 -10.22 -15.48
N LYS A 317 22.50 -11.01 -16.00
CA LYS A 317 22.36 -11.75 -17.24
C LYS A 317 21.34 -12.88 -17.09
N GLU A 318 21.31 -13.55 -15.95
CA GLU A 318 20.31 -14.56 -15.58
C GLU A 318 18.91 -13.94 -15.50
N PHE A 319 18.75 -12.81 -14.81
CA PHE A 319 17.48 -12.09 -14.71
C PHE A 319 16.98 -11.59 -16.08
N LEU A 320 17.88 -11.02 -16.90
CA LEU A 320 17.56 -10.62 -18.28
C LEU A 320 17.14 -11.83 -19.13
N SER A 321 17.83 -12.96 -18.99
CA SER A 321 17.49 -14.20 -19.68
C SER A 321 16.14 -14.75 -19.22
N GLU A 322 15.80 -14.62 -17.94
CA GLU A 322 14.52 -15.07 -17.41
C GLU A 322 13.37 -14.15 -17.85
N LEU A 323 13.62 -12.84 -17.94
CA LEU A 323 12.66 -11.86 -18.45
C LEU A 323 12.39 -12.11 -19.94
N GLN A 324 13.44 -12.35 -20.73
CA GLN A 324 13.32 -12.75 -22.13
C GLN A 324 12.59 -14.08 -22.29
N ARG A 325 12.84 -15.06 -21.41
CA ARG A 325 12.11 -16.34 -21.43
C ARG A 325 10.61 -16.14 -21.16
N LYS A 326 10.25 -15.31 -20.16
CA LYS A 326 8.85 -14.98 -19.85
C LYS A 326 8.19 -14.18 -20.97
N GLU A 327 8.91 -13.27 -21.61
CA GLU A 327 8.44 -12.53 -22.78
C GLU A 327 8.20 -13.46 -23.97
N GLU A 328 9.14 -14.37 -24.26
CA GLU A 328 9.00 -15.36 -25.33
C GLU A 328 7.84 -16.34 -25.05
N GLU A 329 7.70 -16.80 -23.80
CA GLU A 329 6.55 -17.61 -23.37
C GLU A 329 5.22 -16.86 -23.56
N MET A 330 5.14 -15.60 -23.15
CA MET A 330 3.95 -14.77 -23.34
C MET A 330 3.65 -14.55 -24.82
N ARG A 331 4.68 -14.30 -25.63
CA ARG A 331 4.56 -14.15 -27.08
C ARG A 331 4.10 -15.44 -27.74
N GLN A 332 4.61 -16.58 -27.29
CA GLN A 332 4.24 -17.89 -27.82
C GLN A 332 2.82 -18.28 -27.40
N MET A 333 2.40 -17.96 -26.17
CA MET A 333 1.00 -18.07 -25.76
C MET A 333 0.10 -17.19 -26.62
N PHE A 334 0.48 -15.95 -26.91
CA PHE A 334 -0.29 -15.05 -27.78
C PHE A 334 -0.41 -15.63 -29.20
N VAL A 335 0.69 -16.10 -29.80
CA VAL A 335 0.68 -16.71 -31.13
C VAL A 335 -0.20 -17.97 -31.16
N ASN A 336 -0.14 -18.81 -30.13
CA ASN A 336 -1.00 -19.99 -30.03
C ASN A 336 -2.48 -19.60 -29.88
N LYS A 337 -2.77 -18.57 -29.06
CA LYS A 337 -4.12 -18.03 -28.90
C LYS A 337 -4.67 -17.48 -30.21
N VAL A 338 -3.86 -16.72 -30.95
CA VAL A 338 -4.23 -16.20 -32.28
C VAL A 338 -4.51 -17.34 -33.26
N LYS A 339 -3.64 -18.35 -33.32
CA LYS A 339 -3.85 -19.54 -34.19
C LYS A 339 -5.12 -20.31 -33.84
N GLU A 340 -5.40 -20.50 -32.54
CA GLU A 340 -6.63 -21.14 -32.05
C GLU A 340 -7.86 -20.34 -32.50
N THR A 341 -7.85 -19.01 -32.29
CA THR A 341 -8.95 -18.14 -32.73
C THR A 341 -9.12 -18.09 -34.25
N GLU A 342 -8.02 -18.14 -35.01
CA GLU A 342 -8.06 -18.16 -36.47
C GLU A 342 -8.65 -19.48 -37.00
N LEU A 343 -8.29 -20.61 -36.37
CA LEU A 343 -8.88 -21.92 -36.67
C LEU A 343 -10.39 -21.95 -36.36
N GLU A 344 -10.81 -21.47 -35.19
CA GLU A 344 -12.23 -21.36 -34.83
C GLU A 344 -13.00 -20.48 -35.82
N LEU A 345 -12.41 -19.35 -36.23
CA LEU A 345 -13.02 -18.43 -37.17
C LEU A 345 -13.17 -19.08 -38.56
N LYS A 346 -12.15 -19.84 -38.99
CA LYS A 346 -12.18 -20.60 -40.24
C LYS A 346 -13.22 -21.73 -40.23
N GLU A 347 -13.40 -22.42 -39.10
CA GLU A 347 -14.47 -23.41 -38.96
C GLU A 347 -15.86 -22.77 -39.01
N LYS A 348 -16.05 -21.64 -38.32
CA LYS A 348 -17.30 -20.87 -38.38
C LYS A 348 -17.59 -20.35 -39.79
N GLU A 349 -16.58 -19.88 -40.52
CA GLU A 349 -16.71 -19.49 -41.93
C GLU A 349 -17.13 -20.68 -42.80
N ARG A 350 -16.52 -21.86 -42.61
CA ARG A 350 -16.91 -23.07 -43.33
C ARG A 350 -18.36 -23.46 -43.05
N GLU A 351 -18.77 -23.49 -41.78
CA GLU A 351 -20.16 -23.78 -41.42
C GLU A 351 -21.14 -22.77 -42.01
N LEU A 352 -20.78 -21.48 -41.97
CA LEU A 352 -21.61 -20.42 -42.55
C LEU A 352 -21.75 -20.59 -44.06
N HIS A 353 -20.66 -20.98 -44.74
CA HIS A 353 -20.66 -21.26 -46.17
C HIS A 353 -21.53 -22.48 -46.51
N GLU A 354 -21.44 -23.56 -45.74
CA GLU A 354 -22.28 -24.76 -45.91
C GLU A 354 -23.77 -24.43 -45.68
N LYS A 355 -24.09 -23.66 -44.63
CA LYS A 355 -25.45 -23.17 -44.35
C LYS A 355 -25.97 -22.31 -45.50
N PHE A 356 -25.14 -21.44 -46.06
CA PHE A 356 -25.48 -20.60 -47.21
C PHE A 356 -25.79 -21.44 -48.46
N GLU A 357 -24.92 -22.41 -48.80
CA GLU A 357 -25.15 -23.31 -49.95
C GLU A 357 -26.35 -24.24 -49.74
N HIS A 358 -26.65 -24.64 -48.51
CA HIS A 358 -27.88 -25.36 -48.19
C HIS A 358 -29.12 -24.48 -48.39
N LEU A 359 -29.14 -23.27 -47.83
CA LEU A 359 -30.25 -22.32 -48.01
C LEU A 359 -30.48 -21.99 -49.48
N LYS A 360 -29.41 -21.81 -50.25
CA LYS A 360 -29.47 -21.53 -51.70
C LYS A 360 -30.11 -22.69 -52.47
N ARG A 361 -29.78 -23.94 -52.13
CA ARG A 361 -30.42 -25.13 -52.73
C ARG A 361 -31.90 -25.23 -52.37
N VAL A 362 -32.25 -25.02 -51.09
CA VAL A 362 -33.65 -25.01 -50.65
C VAL A 362 -34.43 -23.91 -51.37
N HIS A 363 -33.87 -22.71 -51.48
CA HIS A 363 -34.48 -21.60 -52.18
C HIS A 363 -34.70 -21.89 -53.67
N GLN A 364 -33.73 -22.52 -54.34
CA GLN A 364 -33.87 -22.95 -55.74
C GLN A 364 -34.99 -23.98 -55.91
N GLU A 365 -35.09 -24.95 -55.00
CA GLU A 365 -36.12 -25.99 -55.06
C GLU A 365 -37.52 -25.42 -54.77
N GLU A 366 -37.64 -24.53 -53.79
CA GLU A 366 -38.91 -23.83 -53.52
C GLU A 366 -39.30 -22.93 -54.70
N LYS A 367 -38.34 -22.24 -55.32
CA LYS A 367 -38.58 -21.47 -56.55
C LYS A 367 -39.10 -22.37 -57.68
N ARG A 368 -38.50 -23.56 -57.87
CA ARG A 368 -38.94 -24.55 -58.87
C ARG A 368 -40.37 -25.03 -58.59
N LYS A 369 -40.70 -25.36 -57.35
CA LYS A 369 -42.07 -25.76 -56.95
C LYS A 369 -43.09 -24.64 -57.17
N VAL A 370 -42.73 -23.40 -56.87
CA VAL A 370 -43.58 -22.23 -57.12
C VAL A 370 -43.80 -22.03 -58.61
N GLU A 371 -42.76 -22.15 -59.44
CA GLU A 371 -42.87 -22.08 -60.91
C GLU A 371 -43.73 -23.23 -61.48
N GLU A 372 -43.60 -24.44 -60.96
CA GLU A 372 -44.41 -25.60 -61.36
C GLU A 372 -45.89 -25.39 -61.02
N LYS A 373 -46.20 -25.00 -59.78
CA LYS A 373 -47.57 -24.62 -59.39
C LYS A 373 -48.12 -23.46 -60.20
N ARG A 374 -47.28 -22.48 -60.56
CA ARG A 374 -47.69 -21.37 -61.43
C ARG A 374 -48.06 -21.87 -62.82
N ARG A 375 -47.28 -22.80 -63.38
CA ARG A 375 -47.57 -23.42 -64.68
C ARG A 375 -48.87 -24.24 -64.64
N GLU A 376 -49.07 -25.04 -63.60
CA GLU A 376 -50.31 -25.81 -63.41
C GLU A 376 -51.54 -24.89 -63.31
N LEU A 377 -51.45 -23.81 -62.53
CA LEU A 377 -52.50 -22.79 -62.44
C LEU A 377 -52.75 -22.08 -63.77
N GLU A 378 -51.71 -21.76 -64.54
CA GLU A 378 -51.83 -21.20 -65.89
C GLU A 378 -52.52 -22.18 -66.85
N GLU A 379 -52.17 -23.47 -66.80
CA GLU A 379 -52.81 -24.54 -67.59
C GLU A 379 -54.28 -24.75 -67.22
N GLU A 380 -54.60 -24.77 -65.93
CA GLU A 380 -55.97 -24.87 -65.42
C GLU A 380 -56.79 -23.63 -65.79
N THR A 381 -56.21 -22.43 -65.65
CA THR A 381 -56.84 -21.17 -66.08
C THR A 381 -57.10 -21.17 -67.58
N ASN A 382 -56.15 -21.65 -68.38
CA ASN A 382 -56.31 -21.78 -69.84
C ASN A 382 -57.36 -22.84 -70.21
N ALA A 383 -57.41 -23.97 -69.51
CA ALA A 383 -58.43 -24.99 -69.69
C ALA A 383 -59.83 -24.49 -69.28
N PHE A 384 -59.93 -23.76 -68.17
CA PHE A 384 -61.15 -23.09 -67.74
C PHE A 384 -61.61 -22.06 -68.76
N ASN A 385 -60.70 -21.23 -69.28
CA ASN A 385 -61.01 -20.27 -70.34
C ASN A 385 -61.47 -20.97 -71.64
N ARG A 386 -60.85 -22.09 -72.03
CA ARG A 386 -61.30 -22.91 -73.17
C ARG A 386 -62.70 -23.49 -72.94
N ARG A 387 -62.98 -24.03 -71.75
CA ARG A 387 -64.32 -24.54 -71.40
C ARG A 387 -65.36 -23.42 -71.37
N LYS A 388 -65.01 -22.26 -70.79
CA LYS A 388 -65.85 -21.06 -70.77
C LYS A 388 -66.18 -20.61 -72.19
N ALA A 389 -65.19 -20.50 -73.08
CA ALA A 389 -65.39 -20.15 -74.48
C ALA A 389 -66.25 -21.19 -75.24
N ALA A 390 -66.07 -22.49 -74.96
CA ALA A 390 -66.88 -23.55 -75.55
C ALA A 390 -68.35 -23.51 -75.08
N VAL A 391 -68.59 -23.24 -73.79
CA VAL A 391 -69.93 -23.06 -73.23
C VAL A 391 -70.58 -21.79 -73.78
N GLU A 392 -69.85 -20.68 -73.85
CA GLU A 392 -70.34 -19.44 -74.48
C GLU A 392 -70.68 -19.65 -75.96
N ALA A 393 -69.89 -20.44 -76.70
CA ALA A 393 -70.18 -20.80 -78.10
C ALA A 393 -71.40 -21.72 -78.23
N LEU A 394 -71.54 -22.73 -77.35
CA LEU A 394 -72.71 -23.62 -77.33
C LEU A 394 -73.98 -22.89 -76.89
N GLN A 395 -73.88 -21.92 -75.97
CA GLN A 395 -75.00 -21.09 -75.54
C GLN A 395 -75.40 -20.12 -76.66
N SER A 396 -74.43 -19.60 -77.42
CA SER A 396 -74.67 -18.83 -78.65
C SER A 396 -75.33 -19.68 -79.75
N GLN A 397 -74.96 -20.96 -79.89
CA GLN A 397 -75.60 -21.89 -80.84
C GLN A 397 -76.99 -22.37 -80.38
N ALA A 398 -77.20 -22.58 -79.07
CA ALA A 398 -78.50 -22.95 -78.50
C ALA A 398 -79.51 -21.79 -78.58
N LEU A 399 -79.05 -20.54 -78.49
CA LEU A 399 -79.87 -19.36 -78.76
C LEU A 399 -80.26 -19.22 -80.25
N HIS A 400 -79.59 -19.94 -81.15
CA HIS A 400 -79.90 -19.94 -82.59
C HIS A 400 -80.63 -21.20 -83.10
N ALA A 401 -80.72 -22.32 -82.37
CA ALA A 401 -81.08 -23.62 -82.96
C ALA A 401 -82.27 -24.40 -82.36
N THR A 402 -83.12 -23.83 -81.50
CA THR A 402 -84.41 -24.47 -81.12
C THR A 402 -85.63 -23.85 -81.78
N SER A 403 -85.43 -23.09 -82.86
CA SER A 403 -86.48 -22.66 -83.79
C SER A 403 -86.31 -23.40 -85.13
N GLN A 404 -86.95 -24.58 -85.25
CA GLN A 404 -87.48 -25.28 -86.45
C GLN A 404 -87.54 -26.83 -86.20
N GLN A 405 -88.56 -27.38 -85.50
CA GLN A 405 -89.85 -27.99 -85.98
C GLN A 405 -89.76 -29.49 -86.42
N PRO A 406 -90.85 -30.29 -86.56
CA PRO A 406 -92.02 -30.62 -85.68
C PRO A 406 -92.33 -32.17 -85.62
N LEU A 407 -93.34 -32.62 -84.84
CA LEU A 407 -94.29 -33.78 -85.05
C LEU A 407 -94.70 -34.49 -83.73
N ARG A 408 -95.93 -34.28 -83.23
CA ARG A 408 -97.16 -35.11 -83.38
C ARG A 408 -97.11 -36.46 -82.61
N LYS A 409 -97.79 -36.63 -81.46
CA LYS A 409 -99.24 -36.84 -81.21
C LYS A 409 -99.69 -38.30 -81.40
N ASP A 410 -99.96 -38.99 -80.29
CA ASP A 410 -101.08 -39.92 -79.99
C ASP A 410 -100.68 -40.78 -78.77
N LYS A 411 -101.52 -41.22 -77.84
CA LYS A 411 -102.88 -40.87 -77.37
C LYS A 411 -103.16 -41.90 -76.26
N ASP A 412 -103.66 -41.48 -75.09
CA ASP A 412 -104.59 -42.18 -74.18
C ASP A 412 -104.48 -41.51 -72.79
N LYS A 413 -105.43 -40.74 -72.24
CA LYS A 413 -106.90 -40.64 -72.24
C LYS A 413 -107.57 -41.43 -71.10
N LYS A 414 -108.35 -40.66 -70.32
CA LYS A 414 -109.26 -40.97 -69.18
C LYS A 414 -108.58 -40.84 -67.80
N LYS A 415 -109.07 -40.03 -66.87
CA LYS A 415 -110.41 -39.41 -66.71
C LYS A 415 -110.26 -38.12 -65.92
#